data_AF-Q098Y1-F1
#
_entry.id   AF-Q098Y1-F1
#
_cell.length_a   1.000
_cell.length_b   1.000
_cell.length_c   1.000
_cell.angle_alpha   90.00
_cell.angle_beta   90.00
_cell.angle_gamma   90.00
#
_symmetry.space_group_name_H-M   'P 1'
#
loop_
_entity.id
_entity.type
_entity.pdbx_description
1 polymer ?
#
loop_
_entity_poly.entity_id
_entity_poly.type
_entity_poly.pdbx_seq_one_letter_code
_entity_poly.pdbx_strand_id
1 'polypeptide(L)'
;MRKVHTLRSIPTLLRSVVLLGTLGGAVASAADVVPVARKGSRGPQVEEAFRHLQAHGYFPNAELAREYPGFRPAVAREPARPDVFDDALEAGLQRFQEAQGLPVTGELDAATRALMHRSRCSSPDLYGFTARSAGSGPESFTTVSSWPQTNLTFAFLNSTPDLDAGSSRAAVIGALLRWQAAAPVAFTEVGSGNVDLFVSWQYGDHGDGYPFDANVLAHAFYPACSAPYACSSLSGDVHFNDAYGWTVNGTQYDLRSTALHELGHSLGLGHSPDSGAVMYAYYNGKIDLQPDDLNGIRTLYGTFRDSRTFDASFYLSLHSDLSAAFGGDQGAASRHWIDAGRNEGRMGAPTFDVRDYLARYPDLQAAFGNNYPVAISHWMQSGINEGRQGSVAFSAPYYLAIYPDLRNAFGNNYRAAMEHFLTAGLHEGRRGSPEFDPAYYLAANPDVAAVYGANNFRGGLIHWLQAGRAEGRRGAP
;
A
#
# COMPACT_ATOMS: atom_id res chain seq x y z
N MET A 1 26.84 -69.43 -1.00
CA MET A 1 25.83 -69.92 -0.04
C MET A 1 24.50 -69.27 -0.40
N ARG A 2 23.63 -69.89 -1.23
CA ARG A 2 22.40 -70.66 -0.86
C ARG A 2 21.59 -69.94 0.23
N LYS A 3 20.32 -69.51 0.09
CA LYS A 3 19.13 -69.84 -0.75
C LYS A 3 18.31 -68.52 -0.90
N VAL A 4 17.68 -68.08 -2.00
CA VAL A 4 16.63 -68.60 -2.93
C VAL A 4 15.32 -69.05 -2.26
N HIS A 5 14.24 -68.28 -2.49
CA HIS A 5 12.92 -68.70 -3.03
C HIS A 5 12.03 -67.45 -3.28
N THR A 6 11.88 -66.94 -4.51
CA THR A 6 10.83 -67.20 -5.56
C THR A 6 9.41 -66.71 -5.20
N LEU A 7 8.91 -65.62 -5.79
CA LEU A 7 8.19 -65.45 -7.10
C LEU A 7 6.69 -65.86 -7.02
N ARG A 8 5.68 -64.98 -7.19
CA ARG A 8 5.03 -64.42 -8.42
C ARG A 8 3.78 -63.65 -7.92
N SER A 9 3.17 -62.63 -8.56
CA SER A 9 2.78 -62.42 -9.97
C SER A 9 2.27 -60.98 -10.22
N ILE A 10 2.48 -60.49 -11.44
CA ILE A 10 1.97 -59.27 -12.13
C ILE A 10 0.80 -59.74 -13.04
N PRO A 11 -0.33 -59.02 -13.33
CA PRO A 11 -0.34 -57.83 -14.22
C PRO A 11 -1.42 -56.72 -14.09
N THR A 12 -0.96 -55.50 -14.40
CA THR A 12 -1.47 -54.47 -15.34
C THR A 12 -2.95 -54.04 -15.33
N LEU A 13 -3.24 -52.72 -15.20
CA LEU A 13 -3.92 -51.90 -16.24
C LEU A 13 -4.08 -50.42 -15.87
N LEU A 14 -3.72 -49.56 -16.84
CA LEU A 14 -4.06 -48.14 -16.96
C LEU A 14 -5.58 -47.89 -16.84
N ARG A 15 -5.95 -46.77 -16.21
CA ARG A 15 -6.92 -45.81 -16.79
C ARG A 15 -6.96 -44.51 -15.98
N SER A 16 -6.59 -43.41 -16.63
CA SER A 16 -7.04 -42.07 -16.24
C SER A 16 -8.55 -41.98 -16.48
N VAL A 17 -9.31 -41.54 -15.46
CA VAL A 17 -10.65 -40.96 -15.62
C VAL A 17 -10.84 -39.90 -14.54
N VAL A 18 -11.02 -38.65 -14.98
CA VAL A 18 -11.65 -37.58 -14.22
C VAL A 18 -13.11 -37.97 -13.97
N LEU A 19 -13.55 -37.94 -12.72
CA LEU A 19 -14.99 -37.95 -12.40
C LEU A 19 -15.27 -36.92 -11.31
N LEU A 20 -15.93 -35.82 -11.71
CA LEU A 20 -16.81 -35.06 -10.83
C LEU A 20 -17.88 -36.03 -10.29
N GLY A 21 -18.12 -36.02 -8.98
CA GLY A 21 -19.09 -36.91 -8.36
C GLY A 21 -19.47 -36.51 -6.94
N THR A 22 -20.51 -35.67 -6.87
CA THR A 22 -21.60 -35.70 -5.88
C THR A 22 -21.31 -35.49 -4.40
N LEU A 23 -21.74 -34.30 -3.94
CA LEU A 23 -22.58 -34.06 -2.75
C LEU A 23 -22.95 -35.32 -1.94
N GLY A 24 -22.07 -35.72 -1.04
CA GLY A 24 -22.39 -36.58 0.09
C GLY A 24 -22.52 -35.70 1.32
N GLY A 25 -23.75 -35.32 1.66
CA GLY A 25 -24.05 -34.60 2.88
C GLY A 25 -23.62 -35.42 4.10
N ALA A 26 -22.51 -35.03 4.73
CA ALA A 26 -22.31 -35.32 6.13
C ALA A 26 -23.33 -34.46 6.89
N VAL A 27 -24.38 -35.11 7.37
CA VAL A 27 -25.27 -34.52 8.37
C VAL A 27 -24.39 -34.30 9.60
N ALA A 28 -23.96 -33.06 9.82
CA ALA A 28 -23.38 -32.65 11.09
C ALA A 28 -24.35 -33.07 12.20
N SER A 29 -23.87 -33.87 13.14
CA SER A 29 -24.71 -34.27 14.28
C SER A 29 -25.16 -33.00 15.02
N ALA A 30 -26.41 -32.95 15.45
CA ALA A 30 -27.02 -31.80 16.11
C ALA A 30 -26.44 -31.49 17.52
N ALA A 31 -25.24 -31.99 17.86
CA ALA A 31 -24.61 -31.89 19.17
C ALA A 31 -23.49 -30.83 19.27
N ASP A 32 -23.02 -30.23 18.16
CA ASP A 32 -21.86 -29.31 18.19
C ASP A 32 -22.16 -27.86 17.77
N VAL A 33 -23.44 -27.43 17.80
CA VAL A 33 -23.75 -26.00 17.64
C VAL A 33 -23.49 -25.30 18.96
N VAL A 34 -22.32 -24.65 19.09
CA VAL A 34 -22.04 -23.79 20.25
C VAL A 34 -23.15 -22.75 20.37
N PRO A 35 -23.94 -22.75 21.45
CA PRO A 35 -25.10 -21.87 21.57
C PRO A 35 -24.66 -20.40 21.57
N VAL A 36 -25.53 -19.52 21.06
CA VAL A 36 -25.32 -18.07 21.16
C VAL A 36 -25.25 -17.69 22.64
N ALA A 37 -24.19 -17.00 23.05
CA ALA A 37 -24.09 -16.48 24.41
C ALA A 37 -24.63 -15.05 24.46
N ARG A 38 -25.42 -14.78 25.49
CA ARG A 38 -26.13 -13.52 25.75
C ARG A 38 -26.20 -13.28 27.24
N LYS A 39 -26.80 -12.18 27.69
CA LYS A 39 -26.92 -11.86 29.13
C LYS A 39 -27.35 -13.05 29.97
N GLY A 40 -26.60 -13.30 31.03
CA GLY A 40 -26.79 -14.43 31.95
C GLY A 40 -26.07 -15.72 31.53
N SER A 41 -25.59 -15.84 30.29
CA SER A 41 -24.70 -16.93 29.87
C SER A 41 -23.40 -16.93 30.66
N ARG A 42 -22.82 -18.12 30.83
CA ARG A 42 -21.57 -18.33 31.58
C ARG A 42 -20.71 -19.38 30.92
N GLY A 43 -19.41 -19.30 31.16
CA GLY A 43 -18.46 -20.35 30.80
C GLY A 43 -17.27 -19.84 29.99
N PRO A 44 -16.40 -20.76 29.53
CA PRO A 44 -15.10 -20.42 28.94
C PRO A 44 -15.21 -19.53 27.70
N GLN A 45 -16.22 -19.74 26.84
CA GLN A 45 -16.45 -18.90 25.66
C GLN A 45 -16.78 -17.43 26.00
N VAL A 46 -17.37 -17.17 27.16
CA VAL A 46 -17.67 -15.82 27.64
C VAL A 46 -16.40 -15.15 28.14
N GLU A 47 -15.59 -15.88 28.92
CA GLU A 47 -14.28 -15.41 29.37
C GLU A 47 -13.34 -15.13 28.19
N GLU A 48 -13.30 -16.02 27.20
CA GLU A 48 -12.50 -15.83 25.99
C GLU A 48 -12.91 -14.56 25.22
N ALA A 49 -14.21 -14.35 25.03
CA ALA A 49 -14.71 -13.14 24.38
C ALA A 49 -14.35 -11.88 25.18
N PHE A 50 -14.49 -11.90 26.52
CA PHE A 50 -14.07 -10.77 27.35
C PHE A 50 -12.57 -10.49 27.22
N ARG A 51 -11.73 -11.54 27.31
CA ARG A 51 -10.26 -11.42 27.15
C ARG A 51 -9.89 -10.85 25.80
N HIS A 52 -10.53 -11.32 24.73
CA HIS A 52 -10.34 -10.81 23.38
C HIS A 52 -10.68 -9.31 23.31
N LEU A 53 -11.82 -8.90 23.85
CA LEU A 53 -12.24 -7.50 23.87
C LEU A 53 -11.31 -6.61 24.73
N GLN A 54 -10.81 -7.12 25.85
CA GLN A 54 -9.86 -6.41 26.70
C GLN A 54 -8.48 -6.23 26.03
N ALA A 55 -8.00 -7.27 25.34
CA ALA A 55 -6.71 -7.23 24.62
C ALA A 55 -6.71 -6.20 23.49
N HIS A 56 -7.85 -5.98 22.82
CA HIS A 56 -7.95 -5.10 21.65
C HIS A 56 -8.61 -3.73 21.96
N GLY A 57 -8.68 -3.37 23.24
CA GLY A 57 -8.99 -2.00 23.68
C GLY A 57 -10.47 -1.66 23.87
N TYR A 58 -11.37 -2.65 23.87
CA TYR A 58 -12.79 -2.40 24.13
C TYR A 58 -13.08 -2.21 25.62
N PHE A 59 -12.23 -2.75 26.49
CA PHE A 59 -12.28 -2.58 27.95
C PHE A 59 -11.00 -1.95 28.50
N PRO A 60 -11.01 -1.44 29.75
CA PRO A 60 -9.81 -0.93 30.40
C PRO A 60 -8.65 -1.92 30.31
N ASN A 61 -7.49 -1.41 29.89
CA ASN A 61 -6.26 -2.19 29.80
C ASN A 61 -5.09 -1.27 30.15
N ALA A 62 -4.34 -1.64 31.20
CA ALA A 62 -3.26 -0.81 31.72
C ALA A 62 -2.01 -0.81 30.83
N GLU A 63 -1.79 -1.87 30.04
CA GLU A 63 -0.70 -1.95 29.05
C GLU A 63 -0.99 -1.02 27.87
N LEU A 64 -2.19 -1.14 27.28
CA LEU A 64 -2.60 -0.24 26.20
C LEU A 64 -2.58 1.24 26.64
N ALA A 65 -3.02 1.54 27.86
CA ALA A 65 -3.01 2.92 28.37
C ALA A 65 -1.60 3.52 28.56
N ARG A 66 -0.55 2.70 28.69
CA ARG A 66 0.83 3.19 28.81
C ARG A 66 1.42 3.59 27.46
N GLU A 67 1.14 2.80 26.42
CA GLU A 67 1.77 2.95 25.10
C GLU A 67 1.03 3.86 24.15
N TYR A 68 -0.28 3.93 24.28
CA TYR A 68 -1.13 4.69 23.40
C TYR A 68 -1.61 5.95 24.15
N PRO A 69 -0.83 7.06 24.16
CA PRO A 69 -1.23 8.30 24.80
C PRO A 69 -2.63 8.73 24.39
N GLY A 70 -3.52 8.87 25.38
CA GLY A 70 -4.91 9.21 25.11
C GLY A 70 -5.80 8.01 24.76
N PHE A 71 -5.32 6.77 24.87
CA PHE A 71 -6.14 5.57 24.83
C PHE A 71 -7.32 5.70 25.80
N ARG A 72 -8.51 5.41 25.28
CA ARG A 72 -9.75 5.34 26.04
C ARG A 72 -10.44 4.03 25.64
N PRO A 73 -10.81 3.19 26.62
CA PRO A 73 -11.54 1.98 26.30
C PRO A 73 -12.91 2.33 25.73
N ALA A 74 -13.40 1.52 24.81
CA ALA A 74 -14.73 1.71 24.20
C ALA A 74 -15.86 1.65 25.24
N VAL A 75 -15.67 0.80 26.25
CA VAL A 75 -16.56 0.64 27.40
C VAL A 75 -15.76 0.88 28.67
N ALA A 76 -16.20 1.83 29.49
CA ALA A 76 -15.42 2.32 30.64
C ALA A 76 -15.31 1.33 31.82
N ARG A 77 -16.16 0.28 31.84
CA ARG A 77 -16.22 -0.70 32.93
C ARG A 77 -16.13 -2.10 32.36
N GLU A 78 -15.33 -2.94 33.01
CA GLU A 78 -15.27 -4.36 32.72
C GLU A 78 -16.52 -5.10 33.21
N PRO A 79 -16.81 -6.29 32.67
CA PRO A 79 -17.74 -7.23 33.28
C PRO A 79 -17.38 -7.50 34.74
N ALA A 80 -18.39 -7.66 35.59
CA ALA A 80 -18.17 -7.91 37.02
C ALA A 80 -17.43 -9.23 37.28
N ARG A 81 -17.55 -10.19 36.35
CA ARG A 81 -16.74 -11.40 36.29
C ARG A 81 -16.42 -11.74 34.84
N PRO A 82 -15.21 -12.24 34.55
CA PRO A 82 -14.79 -12.53 33.18
C PRO A 82 -15.64 -13.63 32.53
N ASP A 83 -16.10 -14.62 33.30
CA ASP A 83 -16.85 -15.79 32.82
C ASP A 83 -18.37 -15.58 32.77
N VAL A 84 -18.87 -14.36 33.01
CA VAL A 84 -20.31 -14.05 33.07
C VAL A 84 -20.67 -12.97 32.07
N PHE A 85 -21.64 -13.26 31.23
CA PHE A 85 -22.13 -12.32 30.24
C PHE A 85 -23.09 -11.33 30.91
N ASP A 86 -22.66 -10.08 31.06
CA ASP A 86 -23.44 -8.99 31.66
C ASP A 86 -23.64 -7.81 30.69
N ASP A 87 -24.19 -6.70 31.19
CA ASP A 87 -24.42 -5.48 30.41
C ASP A 87 -23.13 -4.86 29.85
N ALA A 88 -22.00 -5.02 30.55
CA ALA A 88 -20.73 -4.49 30.08
C ALA A 88 -20.21 -5.32 28.89
N LEU A 89 -20.29 -6.65 28.97
CA LEU A 89 -19.89 -7.51 27.85
C LEU A 89 -20.77 -7.32 26.62
N GLU A 90 -22.10 -7.17 26.79
CA GLU A 90 -22.99 -6.84 25.68
C GLU A 90 -22.55 -5.55 24.97
N ALA A 91 -22.31 -4.48 25.74
CA ALA A 91 -21.86 -3.20 25.19
C ALA A 91 -20.50 -3.33 24.48
N GLY A 92 -19.57 -4.12 25.04
CA GLY A 92 -18.27 -4.40 24.42
C GLY A 92 -18.42 -5.12 23.08
N LEU A 93 -19.29 -6.12 23.01
CA LEU A 93 -19.58 -6.86 21.78
C LEU A 93 -20.26 -5.98 20.73
N GLN A 94 -21.17 -5.09 21.12
CA GLN A 94 -21.78 -4.13 20.19
C GLN A 94 -20.71 -3.23 19.56
N ARG A 95 -19.77 -2.72 20.36
CA ARG A 95 -18.65 -1.90 19.86
C ARG A 95 -17.73 -2.68 18.96
N PHE A 96 -17.43 -3.92 19.29
CA PHE A 96 -16.64 -4.81 18.45
C PHE A 96 -17.31 -5.08 17.11
N GLN A 97 -18.60 -5.45 17.12
CA GLN A 97 -19.34 -5.72 15.90
C GLN A 97 -19.41 -4.48 14.99
N GLU A 98 -19.66 -3.30 15.58
CA GLU A 98 -19.62 -2.02 14.86
C GLU A 98 -18.25 -1.76 14.23
N ALA A 99 -17.17 -1.92 15.00
CA ALA A 99 -15.79 -1.69 14.55
C ALA A 99 -15.34 -2.69 13.46
N GLN A 100 -15.87 -3.91 13.48
CA GLN A 100 -15.49 -4.98 12.56
C GLN A 100 -16.44 -5.16 11.37
N GLY A 101 -17.44 -4.28 11.22
CA GLY A 101 -18.42 -4.34 10.13
C GLY A 101 -19.40 -5.50 10.20
N LEU A 102 -19.62 -6.06 11.40
CA LEU A 102 -20.60 -7.13 11.65
C LEU A 102 -21.98 -6.55 11.98
N PRO A 103 -23.07 -7.33 11.82
CA PRO A 103 -24.36 -6.97 12.39
C PRO A 103 -24.26 -6.75 13.90
N VAL A 104 -24.71 -5.60 14.38
CA VAL A 104 -24.63 -5.21 15.80
C VAL A 104 -25.76 -5.89 16.58
N THR A 105 -25.52 -7.11 17.05
CA THR A 105 -26.45 -7.92 17.85
C THR A 105 -26.24 -7.73 19.36
N GLY A 106 -25.01 -7.41 19.77
CA GLY A 106 -24.58 -7.45 21.17
C GLY A 106 -24.47 -8.86 21.74
N GLU A 107 -24.67 -9.89 20.93
CA GLU A 107 -24.58 -11.29 21.33
C GLU A 107 -23.26 -11.90 20.85
N LEU A 108 -22.73 -12.88 21.60
CA LEU A 108 -21.62 -13.70 21.12
C LEU A 108 -22.17 -14.78 20.19
N ASP A 109 -22.60 -14.36 19.01
CA ASP A 109 -23.13 -15.20 17.95
C ASP A 109 -22.03 -15.93 17.16
N ALA A 110 -22.44 -16.77 16.20
CA ALA A 110 -21.51 -17.58 15.43
C ALA A 110 -20.54 -16.74 14.59
N ALA A 111 -20.98 -15.61 14.03
CA ALA A 111 -20.14 -14.76 13.20
C ALA A 111 -19.10 -14.01 14.04
N THR A 112 -19.53 -13.47 15.17
CA THR A 112 -18.66 -12.79 16.15
C THR A 112 -17.58 -13.73 16.66
N ARG A 113 -17.94 -14.96 17.08
CA ARG A 113 -16.97 -15.96 17.54
C ARG A 113 -16.02 -16.38 16.43
N ALA A 114 -16.54 -16.68 15.24
CA ALA A 114 -15.72 -17.10 14.12
C ALA A 114 -14.68 -16.04 13.77
N LEU A 115 -15.02 -14.75 13.85
CA LEU A 115 -14.07 -13.67 13.66
C LEU A 115 -13.04 -13.60 14.80
N MET A 116 -13.46 -13.65 16.06
CA MET A 116 -12.55 -13.57 17.22
C MET A 116 -11.44 -14.65 17.22
N HIS A 117 -11.69 -15.81 16.61
CA HIS A 117 -10.71 -16.89 16.47
C HIS A 117 -9.83 -16.80 15.20
N ARG A 118 -10.02 -15.79 14.34
CA ARG A 118 -9.13 -15.57 13.20
C ARG A 118 -7.88 -14.82 13.63
N SER A 119 -6.76 -15.13 12.98
CA SER A 119 -5.51 -14.41 13.19
C SER A 119 -5.60 -12.95 12.72
N ARG A 120 -4.96 -12.05 13.46
CA ARG A 120 -5.12 -10.60 13.33
C ARG A 120 -3.87 -9.82 13.76
N CYS A 121 -3.87 -8.51 13.54
CA CYS A 121 -2.96 -7.57 14.19
C CYS A 121 -3.37 -7.36 15.67
N SER A 122 -2.41 -7.20 16.58
CA SER A 122 -2.68 -6.95 18.01
C SER A 122 -2.98 -5.49 18.35
N SER A 123 -2.74 -4.55 17.43
CA SER A 123 -3.00 -3.12 17.67
C SER A 123 -4.48 -2.89 18.08
N PRO A 124 -4.74 -1.95 19.01
CA PRO A 124 -6.09 -1.70 19.51
C PRO A 124 -7.02 -1.13 18.42
N ASP A 125 -8.22 -1.71 18.31
CA ASP A 125 -9.14 -1.45 17.18
C ASP A 125 -9.67 -0.03 17.09
N LEU A 126 -9.85 0.62 18.24
CA LEU A 126 -10.53 1.91 18.35
C LEU A 126 -9.57 3.07 18.69
N TYR A 127 -8.27 2.83 18.64
CA TYR A 127 -7.30 3.89 18.84
C TYR A 127 -7.25 4.83 17.62
N GLY A 128 -7.36 6.14 17.86
CA GLY A 128 -7.52 7.14 16.79
C GLY A 128 -8.97 7.37 16.32
N PHE A 129 -9.92 6.51 16.71
CA PHE A 129 -11.35 6.68 16.35
C PHE A 129 -11.96 7.96 16.93
N THR A 130 -11.39 8.51 18.01
CA THR A 130 -11.78 9.80 18.61
C THR A 130 -11.30 11.01 17.81
N ALA A 131 -10.38 10.83 16.86
CA ALA A 131 -9.95 11.86 15.91
C ALA A 131 -10.79 11.86 14.62
N ARG A 132 -12.03 11.33 14.65
CA ARG A 132 -13.05 11.71 13.66
C ARG A 132 -13.15 13.23 13.68
N SER A 133 -12.53 13.87 12.70
CA SER A 133 -12.76 15.29 12.43
C SER A 133 -14.26 15.47 12.32
N ALA A 134 -14.84 16.21 13.26
CA ALA A 134 -16.25 16.53 13.29
C ALA A 134 -16.61 17.31 11.99
N GLY A 135 -16.98 16.60 10.93
CA GLY A 135 -17.37 17.26 9.67
C GLY A 135 -17.26 16.46 8.37
N SER A 136 -16.50 15.37 8.26
CA SER A 136 -16.51 14.53 7.04
C SER A 136 -17.53 13.39 7.18
N GLY A 137 -18.14 12.99 6.06
CA GLY A 137 -19.21 11.97 6.00
C GLY A 137 -18.74 10.56 6.41
N PRO A 138 -19.29 9.48 5.84
CA PRO A 138 -18.85 8.12 6.14
C PRO A 138 -17.50 7.86 5.45
N GLU A 139 -16.43 8.51 5.92
CA GLU A 139 -15.07 8.07 5.60
C GLU A 139 -14.80 6.80 6.42
N SER A 140 -14.46 5.71 5.74
CA SER A 140 -14.24 4.39 6.32
C SER A 140 -12.82 4.16 6.85
N PHE A 141 -11.91 5.14 6.75
CA PHE A 141 -10.52 4.99 7.18
C PHE A 141 -10.24 5.74 8.49
N THR A 142 -9.24 5.27 9.24
CA THR A 142 -8.81 5.88 10.51
C THR A 142 -7.36 6.38 10.39
N THR A 143 -7.09 7.59 10.87
CA THR A 143 -5.73 8.15 10.98
C THR A 143 -5.40 8.49 12.43
N VAL A 144 -4.19 8.19 12.88
CA VAL A 144 -3.76 8.29 14.28
C VAL A 144 -2.72 9.39 14.46
N SER A 145 -1.62 9.32 13.71
CA SER A 145 -0.52 10.30 13.75
C SER A 145 0.22 10.31 12.42
N SER A 146 1.29 11.09 12.30
CA SER A 146 2.15 11.10 11.11
C SER A 146 3.58 11.45 11.47
N TRP A 147 4.53 10.97 10.67
CA TRP A 147 5.89 11.47 10.68
C TRP A 147 5.94 12.94 10.23
N PRO A 148 6.74 13.81 10.89
CA PRO A 148 6.92 15.19 10.42
C PRO A 148 7.81 15.27 9.17
N GLN A 149 8.64 14.25 8.93
CA GLN A 149 9.43 14.06 7.73
C GLN A 149 8.81 13.01 6.79
N THR A 150 9.14 13.07 5.51
CA THR A 150 8.68 12.10 4.52
C THR A 150 9.80 11.25 3.91
N ASN A 151 11.06 11.55 4.18
CA ASN A 151 12.18 10.66 3.88
C ASN A 151 12.48 9.84 5.13
N LEU A 152 12.04 8.60 5.14
CA LEU A 152 12.15 7.67 6.25
C LEU A 152 13.25 6.64 5.98
N THR A 153 13.92 6.23 7.05
CA THR A 153 14.97 5.22 7.04
C THR A 153 14.49 3.97 7.74
N PHE A 154 14.86 2.79 7.23
CA PHE A 154 14.50 1.53 7.88
C PHE A 154 15.68 0.54 7.90
N ALA A 155 15.64 -0.39 8.85
CA ALA A 155 16.64 -1.44 8.98
C ALA A 155 16.02 -2.75 9.46
N PHE A 156 16.57 -3.88 9.01
CA PHE A 156 16.21 -5.20 9.50
C PHE A 156 17.13 -5.60 10.66
N LEU A 157 16.55 -6.01 11.78
CA LEU A 157 17.32 -6.48 12.95
C LEU A 157 17.67 -7.97 12.86
N ASN A 158 16.80 -8.77 12.23
CA ASN A 158 16.98 -10.20 12.05
C ASN A 158 16.18 -10.69 10.83
N SER A 159 16.02 -12.02 10.69
CA SER A 159 15.27 -12.67 9.63
C SER A 159 14.52 -13.89 10.17
N THR A 160 13.42 -14.26 9.52
CA THR A 160 12.73 -15.54 9.77
C THR A 160 13.45 -16.73 9.14
N PRO A 161 13.43 -17.93 9.75
CA PRO A 161 13.92 -19.16 9.15
C PRO A 161 12.98 -19.76 8.08
N ASP A 162 11.73 -19.27 7.97
CA ASP A 162 10.72 -19.85 7.08
C ASP A 162 10.93 -19.50 5.60
N LEU A 163 11.63 -18.40 5.35
CA LEU A 163 11.92 -17.85 4.04
C LEU A 163 13.41 -17.59 3.92
N ASP A 164 13.95 -17.67 2.71
CA ASP A 164 15.28 -17.13 2.49
C ASP A 164 15.29 -15.62 2.77
N ALA A 165 16.41 -15.11 3.28
CA ALA A 165 16.53 -13.71 3.70
C ALA A 165 16.25 -12.72 2.55
N GLY A 166 16.47 -13.11 1.28
CA GLY A 166 16.13 -12.29 0.13
C GLY A 166 14.61 -12.14 -0.03
N SER A 167 13.88 -13.25 0.07
CA SER A 167 12.42 -13.27 -0.06
C SER A 167 11.69 -12.50 1.05
N SER A 168 12.10 -12.67 2.32
CA SER A 168 11.47 -11.94 3.43
C SER A 168 11.72 -10.43 3.34
N ARG A 169 12.93 -10.02 3.01
CA ARG A 169 13.26 -8.60 2.77
C ARG A 169 12.53 -8.03 1.57
N ALA A 170 12.46 -8.78 0.46
CA ALA A 170 11.73 -8.36 -0.73
C ALA A 170 10.23 -8.17 -0.46
N ALA A 171 9.62 -8.99 0.41
CA ALA A 171 8.23 -8.83 0.82
C ALA A 171 8.01 -7.50 1.56
N VAL A 172 8.84 -7.20 2.57
CA VAL A 172 8.74 -5.96 3.35
C VAL A 172 9.05 -4.73 2.50
N ILE A 173 10.12 -4.77 1.70
CA ILE A 173 10.47 -3.67 0.77
C ILE A 173 9.34 -3.47 -0.25
N GLY A 174 8.75 -4.54 -0.77
CA GLY A 174 7.61 -4.48 -1.68
C GLY A 174 6.37 -3.82 -1.05
N ALA A 175 6.16 -3.98 0.25
CA ALA A 175 5.10 -3.30 0.99
C ALA A 175 5.41 -1.81 1.19
N LEU A 176 6.64 -1.45 1.61
CA LEU A 176 7.10 -0.06 1.69
C LEU A 176 6.92 0.67 0.36
N LEU A 177 7.30 0.04 -0.76
CA LEU A 177 7.16 0.61 -2.10
C LEU A 177 5.70 0.83 -2.53
N ARG A 178 4.74 0.09 -1.99
CA ARG A 178 3.30 0.33 -2.25
C ARG A 178 2.81 1.56 -1.52
N TRP A 179 3.19 1.75 -0.26
CA TRP A 179 2.91 2.98 0.48
C TRP A 179 3.60 4.20 -0.15
N GLN A 180 4.88 4.06 -0.51
CA GLN A 180 5.63 5.05 -1.29
C GLN A 180 5.11 5.23 -2.73
N ALA A 181 4.18 4.41 -3.23
CA ALA A 181 3.49 4.69 -4.50
C ALA A 181 2.20 5.51 -4.28
N ALA A 182 1.62 5.44 -3.08
CA ALA A 182 0.33 6.05 -2.76
C ALA A 182 0.43 7.48 -2.22
N ALA A 183 1.51 7.79 -1.50
CA ALA A 183 1.75 9.05 -0.80
C ALA A 183 3.24 9.44 -0.82
N PRO A 184 3.61 10.74 -0.75
CA PRO A 184 4.97 11.25 -0.98
C PRO A 184 5.94 10.97 0.17
N VAL A 185 5.95 9.73 0.67
CA VAL A 185 6.92 9.15 1.58
C VAL A 185 7.97 8.37 0.77
N ALA A 186 9.22 8.42 1.21
CA ALA A 186 10.33 7.72 0.61
C ALA A 186 11.05 6.88 1.66
N PHE A 187 11.46 5.67 1.30
CA PHE A 187 12.14 4.75 2.21
C PHE A 187 13.56 4.47 1.75
N THR A 188 14.52 4.61 2.67
CA THR A 188 15.92 4.26 2.44
C THR A 188 16.35 3.21 3.45
N GLU A 189 16.82 2.07 2.97
CA GLU A 189 17.40 1.08 3.86
C GLU A 189 18.78 1.53 4.34
N VAL A 190 19.04 1.41 5.65
CA VAL A 190 20.32 1.78 6.27
C VAL A 190 20.86 0.64 7.13
N GLY A 191 22.19 0.48 7.18
CA GLY A 191 22.84 -0.56 7.98
C GLY A 191 23.09 -0.20 9.44
N SER A 192 23.16 1.10 9.76
CA SER A 192 23.32 1.64 11.12
C SER A 192 23.06 3.15 11.12
N GLY A 193 22.92 3.74 12.31
CA GLY A 193 22.70 5.17 12.49
C GLY A 193 21.33 5.48 13.08
N ASN A 194 20.78 6.64 12.75
CA ASN A 194 19.43 7.02 13.14
C ASN A 194 18.44 6.33 12.18
N VAL A 195 17.68 5.36 12.69
CA VAL A 195 16.72 4.56 11.91
C VAL A 195 15.31 4.96 12.36
N ASP A 196 14.41 5.25 11.42
CA ASP A 196 13.03 5.62 11.74
C ASP A 196 12.13 4.40 11.98
N LEU A 197 12.42 3.25 11.36
CA LEU A 197 11.65 2.01 11.51
C LEU A 197 12.58 0.78 11.56
N PHE A 198 12.54 0.01 12.63
CA PHE A 198 13.12 -1.32 12.67
C PHE A 198 12.11 -2.39 12.28
N VAL A 199 12.59 -3.38 11.53
CA VAL A 199 11.80 -4.56 11.15
C VAL A 199 12.43 -5.80 11.77
N SER A 200 11.63 -6.59 12.50
CA SER A 200 12.12 -7.80 13.13
C SER A 200 11.08 -8.92 13.24
N TRP A 201 11.58 -10.13 13.43
CA TRP A 201 10.82 -11.35 13.70
C TRP A 201 11.05 -11.75 15.16
N GLN A 202 9.98 -11.95 15.90
CA GLN A 202 10.01 -12.15 17.36
C GLN A 202 9.08 -13.30 17.77
N TYR A 203 9.27 -13.81 18.99
CA TYR A 203 8.45 -14.87 19.58
C TYR A 203 7.94 -14.43 20.94
N GLY A 204 6.68 -14.72 21.26
CA GLY A 204 6.13 -14.54 22.61
C GLY A 204 6.48 -13.18 23.22
N ASP A 205 6.91 -13.15 24.48
CA ASP A 205 7.50 -11.96 25.10
C ASP A 205 8.89 -11.65 24.51
N HIS A 206 9.01 -10.47 23.91
CA HIS A 206 10.20 -10.00 23.23
C HIS A 206 10.68 -8.63 23.72
N GLY A 207 10.28 -8.25 24.95
CA GLY A 207 10.88 -7.12 25.68
C GLY A 207 10.36 -5.73 25.32
N ASP A 208 9.36 -5.63 24.44
CA ASP A 208 8.60 -4.39 24.19
C ASP A 208 7.35 -4.25 25.09
N GLY A 209 6.98 -5.32 25.82
CA GLY A 209 5.81 -5.37 26.68
C GLY A 209 4.54 -5.88 26.00
N TYR A 210 4.62 -6.31 24.74
CA TYR A 210 3.51 -6.80 23.91
C TYR A 210 3.77 -8.22 23.43
N PRO A 211 3.67 -9.22 24.31
CA PRO A 211 3.98 -10.58 23.94
C PRO A 211 3.03 -11.09 22.86
N PHE A 212 3.57 -11.80 21.87
CA PHE A 212 2.75 -12.48 20.89
C PHE A 212 2.01 -13.68 21.48
N ASP A 213 0.73 -13.80 21.11
CA ASP A 213 -0.09 -14.98 21.36
C ASP A 213 -0.30 -15.82 20.08
N ALA A 214 -1.12 -16.86 20.18
CA ALA A 214 -1.37 -17.81 19.10
C ALA A 214 -2.27 -17.27 17.98
N ASN A 215 -2.85 -16.06 18.11
CA ASN A 215 -3.75 -15.44 17.13
C ASN A 215 -3.17 -14.11 16.57
N VAL A 216 -2.15 -13.54 17.20
CA VAL A 216 -1.49 -12.32 16.73
C VAL A 216 -0.42 -12.64 15.68
N LEU A 217 -0.57 -12.10 14.47
CA LEU A 217 0.41 -12.28 13.40
C LEU A 217 1.61 -11.34 13.51
N ALA A 218 1.34 -10.10 13.91
CA ALA A 218 2.32 -9.04 13.96
C ALA A 218 1.74 -7.83 14.72
N HIS A 219 2.61 -6.86 14.99
CA HIS A 219 2.21 -5.51 15.37
C HIS A 219 3.21 -4.49 14.90
N ALA A 220 2.78 -3.23 14.93
CA ALA A 220 3.64 -2.09 14.68
C ALA A 220 3.27 -0.91 15.57
N PHE A 221 4.22 0.00 15.72
CA PHE A 221 4.08 1.17 16.55
C PHE A 221 3.90 2.43 15.70
N TYR A 222 2.95 3.27 16.10
CA TYR A 222 2.66 4.52 15.41
C TYR A 222 3.85 5.50 15.39
N PRO A 223 3.87 6.46 14.45
CA PRO A 223 4.74 7.64 14.54
C PRO A 223 4.45 8.42 15.83
N ALA A 224 5.26 8.25 16.87
CA ALA A 224 5.05 8.89 18.17
C ALA A 224 5.95 10.13 18.37
N CYS A 225 6.33 10.80 17.29
CA CYS A 225 7.13 12.03 17.31
C CYS A 225 6.28 13.31 17.31
N SER A 226 5.00 13.24 17.65
CA SER A 226 4.14 14.41 17.79
C SER A 226 4.30 15.02 19.18
N ALA A 227 4.76 16.27 19.23
CA ALA A 227 4.78 17.06 20.46
C ALA A 227 3.39 17.02 21.16
N PRO A 228 3.33 16.88 22.49
CA PRO A 228 4.41 17.07 23.46
C PRO A 228 5.21 15.80 23.85
N TYR A 229 5.00 14.66 23.20
CA TYR A 229 5.67 13.40 23.58
C TYR A 229 7.01 13.25 22.84
N ALA A 230 8.07 12.85 23.55
CA ALA A 230 9.33 12.47 22.93
C ALA A 230 9.16 11.14 22.16
N CYS A 231 9.86 10.98 21.03
CA CYS A 231 9.80 9.76 20.25
C CYS A 231 10.15 8.55 21.14
N SER A 232 9.21 7.60 21.25
CA SER A 232 9.48 6.28 21.82
C SER A 232 10.57 5.59 21.00
N SER A 233 11.44 4.80 21.64
CA SER A 233 12.46 3.99 20.95
C SER A 233 11.87 2.95 20.01
N LEU A 234 10.57 2.66 20.09
CA LEU A 234 9.86 1.70 19.24
C LEU A 234 9.04 2.39 18.13
N SER A 235 9.01 3.74 18.09
CA SER A 235 8.14 4.46 17.14
C SER A 235 8.43 4.03 15.71
N GLY A 236 7.43 3.54 14.97
CA GLY A 236 7.61 3.06 13.61
C GLY A 236 8.01 1.60 13.47
N ASP A 237 8.48 0.94 14.53
CA ASP A 237 8.97 -0.44 14.46
C ASP A 237 7.85 -1.41 14.11
N VAL A 238 8.22 -2.48 13.41
CA VAL A 238 7.34 -3.57 12.99
C VAL A 238 7.90 -4.90 13.49
N HIS A 239 7.10 -5.64 14.25
CA HIS A 239 7.43 -6.96 14.75
C HIS A 239 6.50 -8.00 14.12
N PHE A 240 7.08 -9.04 13.51
CA PHE A 240 6.36 -10.18 12.97
C PHE A 240 6.46 -11.37 13.94
N ASN A 241 5.36 -12.06 14.18
CA ASN A 241 5.35 -13.25 15.04
C ASN A 241 5.93 -14.46 14.29
N ASP A 242 7.14 -14.86 14.67
CA ASP A 242 7.89 -15.94 14.04
C ASP A 242 7.47 -17.33 14.56
N ALA A 243 6.45 -17.41 15.42
CA ALA A 243 5.76 -18.67 15.72
C ALA A 243 4.89 -19.17 14.55
N TYR A 244 4.58 -18.29 13.59
CA TYR A 244 3.86 -18.63 12.36
C TYR A 244 4.81 -18.95 11.22
N GLY A 245 4.44 -19.93 10.39
CA GLY A 245 5.16 -20.22 9.15
C GLY A 245 4.87 -19.17 8.08
N TRP A 246 5.85 -18.31 7.79
CA TRP A 246 5.69 -17.23 6.81
C TRP A 246 5.81 -17.70 5.36
N THR A 247 4.93 -17.19 4.49
CA THR A 247 4.95 -17.46 3.05
C THR A 247 4.93 -16.16 2.23
N VAL A 248 5.24 -16.23 0.93
CA VAL A 248 5.18 -15.08 -0.01
C VAL A 248 4.41 -15.43 -1.29
N ASN A 249 3.62 -16.50 -1.26
CA ASN A 249 2.90 -17.05 -2.41
C ASN A 249 1.38 -17.18 -2.15
N GLY A 250 0.89 -16.69 -1.01
CA GLY A 250 -0.51 -16.74 -0.62
C GLY A 250 -1.03 -18.10 -0.15
N THR A 251 -0.17 -19.10 0.11
CA THR A 251 -0.64 -20.44 0.54
C THR A 251 -1.01 -20.53 2.02
N GLN A 252 -0.52 -19.61 2.86
CA GLN A 252 -0.85 -19.50 4.28
C GLN A 252 -0.89 -18.01 4.69
N TYR A 253 -0.20 -17.64 5.77
CA TYR A 253 0.04 -16.25 6.14
C TYR A 253 1.11 -15.66 5.23
N ASP A 254 0.70 -14.70 4.41
CA ASP A 254 1.53 -14.06 3.42
C ASP A 254 2.21 -12.85 4.03
N LEU A 255 3.53 -12.91 4.15
CA LEU A 255 4.34 -11.82 4.72
C LEU A 255 4.16 -10.52 3.95
N ARG A 256 3.86 -10.55 2.63
CA ARG A 256 3.61 -9.33 1.84
C ARG A 256 2.34 -8.64 2.31
N SER A 257 1.31 -9.42 2.66
CA SER A 257 0.02 -8.90 3.14
C SER A 257 0.15 -8.34 4.55
N THR A 258 0.73 -9.12 5.47
CA THR A 258 0.92 -8.65 6.86
C THR A 258 1.86 -7.45 6.92
N ALA A 259 2.98 -7.46 6.19
CA ALA A 259 3.88 -6.31 6.16
C ALA A 259 3.21 -5.06 5.61
N LEU A 260 2.34 -5.18 4.59
CA LEU A 260 1.60 -4.04 4.05
C LEU A 260 0.66 -3.43 5.11
N HIS A 261 -0.01 -4.27 5.90
CA HIS A 261 -0.85 -3.84 7.02
C HIS A 261 -0.05 -3.14 8.11
N GLU A 262 0.96 -3.80 8.67
CA GLU A 262 1.72 -3.26 9.81
C GLU A 262 2.45 -1.96 9.46
N LEU A 263 3.01 -1.86 8.23
CA LEU A 263 3.62 -0.62 7.76
C LEU A 263 2.60 0.52 7.61
N GLY A 264 1.31 0.23 7.47
CA GLY A 264 0.26 1.24 7.56
C GLY A 264 0.20 1.87 8.95
N HIS A 265 0.29 1.06 10.02
CA HIS A 265 0.41 1.57 11.39
C HIS A 265 1.69 2.36 11.61
N SER A 266 2.84 1.87 11.11
CA SER A 266 4.11 2.60 11.18
C SER A 266 4.09 3.94 10.43
N LEU A 267 3.13 4.13 9.52
CA LEU A 267 2.86 5.38 8.81
C LEU A 267 1.70 6.18 9.43
N GLY A 268 1.06 5.67 10.48
CA GLY A 268 0.05 6.42 11.23
C GLY A 268 -1.41 6.08 10.92
N LEU A 269 -1.69 5.05 10.13
CA LEU A 269 -3.05 4.60 9.87
C LEU A 269 -3.57 3.69 10.98
N GLY A 270 -4.81 3.89 11.43
CA GLY A 270 -5.50 2.98 12.33
C GLY A 270 -6.23 1.88 11.57
N HIS A 271 -6.86 0.95 12.30
CA HIS A 271 -7.69 -0.07 11.69
C HIS A 271 -8.89 0.52 10.94
N SER A 272 -9.26 -0.15 9.84
CA SER A 272 -10.46 0.14 9.04
C SER A 272 -11.59 -0.82 9.42
N PRO A 273 -12.85 -0.36 9.52
CA PRO A 273 -14.03 -1.22 9.56
C PRO A 273 -14.34 -1.93 8.23
N ASP A 274 -13.74 -1.53 7.11
CA ASP A 274 -13.94 -2.20 5.82
C ASP A 274 -13.11 -3.49 5.77
N SER A 275 -13.78 -4.65 5.84
CA SER A 275 -13.12 -5.97 5.71
C SER A 275 -12.36 -6.17 4.39
N GLY A 276 -12.65 -5.36 3.38
CA GLY A 276 -11.94 -5.33 2.10
C GLY A 276 -10.60 -4.61 2.15
N ALA A 277 -10.39 -3.67 3.09
CA ALA A 277 -9.20 -2.82 3.19
C ALA A 277 -7.97 -3.60 3.68
N VAL A 278 -6.77 -3.12 3.34
CA VAL A 278 -5.53 -3.66 3.90
C VAL A 278 -5.50 -3.43 5.41
N MET A 279 -5.94 -2.26 5.88
CA MET A 279 -5.96 -1.90 7.30
C MET A 279 -7.09 -2.56 8.11
N TYR A 280 -7.80 -3.56 7.57
CA TYR A 280 -8.73 -4.36 8.38
C TYR A 280 -7.94 -5.20 9.40
N ALA A 281 -8.38 -5.20 10.66
CA ALA A 281 -7.62 -5.79 11.76
C ALA A 281 -7.31 -7.29 11.58
N TYR A 282 -8.23 -8.03 10.96
CA TYR A 282 -8.09 -9.47 10.75
C TYR A 282 -7.45 -9.78 9.40
N TYR A 283 -6.59 -10.80 9.39
CA TYR A 283 -5.87 -11.21 8.17
C TYR A 283 -6.83 -11.52 7.01
N ASN A 284 -6.62 -10.84 5.88
CA ASN A 284 -7.43 -10.98 4.67
C ASN A 284 -6.62 -11.23 3.39
N GLY A 285 -5.29 -11.37 3.50
CA GLY A 285 -4.41 -11.72 2.39
C GLY A 285 -4.26 -10.64 1.30
N LYS A 286 -4.71 -9.41 1.54
CA LYS A 286 -4.57 -8.31 0.59
C LYS A 286 -3.10 -7.90 0.46
N ILE A 287 -2.61 -7.87 -0.77
CA ILE A 287 -1.24 -7.45 -1.08
C ILE A 287 -1.18 -6.13 -1.84
N ASP A 288 -2.32 -5.50 -2.13
CA ASP A 288 -2.41 -4.21 -2.82
C ASP A 288 -3.38 -3.29 -2.07
N LEU A 289 -3.06 -2.00 -2.05
CA LEU A 289 -3.82 -0.97 -1.33
C LEU A 289 -5.22 -0.80 -1.92
N GLN A 290 -6.22 -0.71 -1.06
CA GLN A 290 -7.61 -0.49 -1.45
C GLN A 290 -7.97 1.00 -1.38
N PRO A 291 -9.15 1.41 -1.93
CA PRO A 291 -9.57 2.81 -1.91
C PRO A 291 -9.56 3.43 -0.51
N ASP A 292 -9.96 2.67 0.52
CA ASP A 292 -9.95 3.12 1.90
C ASP A 292 -8.53 3.46 2.41
N ASP A 293 -7.59 2.52 2.23
CA ASP A 293 -6.18 2.66 2.60
C ASP A 293 -5.53 3.86 1.89
N LEU A 294 -5.85 4.04 0.60
CA LEU A 294 -5.37 5.17 -0.20
C LEU A 294 -5.88 6.50 0.34
N ASN A 295 -7.15 6.59 0.73
CA ASN A 295 -7.72 7.82 1.28
C ASN A 295 -7.07 8.17 2.63
N GLY A 296 -6.84 7.17 3.49
CA GLY A 296 -6.16 7.34 4.76
C GLY A 296 -4.75 7.89 4.61
N ILE A 297 -3.89 7.21 3.83
CA ILE A 297 -2.49 7.62 3.71
C ILE A 297 -2.33 8.99 3.06
N ARG A 298 -3.22 9.33 2.12
CA ARG A 298 -3.23 10.64 1.45
C ARG A 298 -3.76 11.76 2.34
N THR A 299 -4.56 11.44 3.35
CA THR A 299 -4.96 12.42 4.37
C THR A 299 -3.76 12.79 5.24
N LEU A 300 -2.91 11.83 5.58
CA LEU A 300 -1.73 12.05 6.41
C LEU A 300 -0.59 12.76 5.67
N TYR A 301 -0.28 12.33 4.44
CA TYR A 301 0.93 12.75 3.74
C TYR A 301 0.65 13.49 2.43
N GLY A 302 -0.61 13.68 2.06
CA GLY A 302 -1.03 14.19 0.77
C GLY A 302 -0.98 13.14 -0.34
N THR A 303 -1.56 13.48 -1.48
CA THR A 303 -1.33 12.73 -2.72
C THR A 303 0.05 13.03 -3.26
N PHE A 304 0.71 12.05 -3.88
CA PHE A 304 1.73 12.37 -4.87
C PHE A 304 1.13 13.34 -5.90
N ARG A 305 1.60 14.59 -5.88
CA ARG A 305 1.62 15.39 -7.10
C ARG A 305 2.82 14.90 -7.91
N ASP A 306 2.86 13.64 -8.34
CA ASP A 306 4.00 13.14 -9.12
C ASP A 306 3.88 13.55 -10.59
N SER A 307 3.68 14.85 -10.83
CA SER A 307 3.68 15.45 -12.17
C SER A 307 4.94 15.12 -12.98
N ARG A 308 6.02 14.70 -12.29
CA ARG A 308 7.32 14.33 -12.86
C ARG A 308 7.24 13.10 -13.75
N THR A 309 6.40 12.12 -13.39
CA THR A 309 6.23 10.88 -14.15
C THR A 309 4.77 10.57 -14.48
N PHE A 310 3.82 11.22 -13.82
CA PHE A 310 2.40 10.98 -14.00
C PHE A 310 1.53 12.24 -13.88
N ASP A 311 0.72 12.46 -14.92
CA ASP A 311 -0.39 13.41 -14.93
C ASP A 311 -1.61 12.66 -15.48
N ALA A 312 -2.62 12.43 -14.64
CA ALA A 312 -3.77 11.62 -14.99
C ALA A 312 -4.52 12.14 -16.23
N SER A 313 -4.63 13.47 -16.38
CA SER A 313 -5.29 14.08 -17.53
C SER A 313 -4.46 13.95 -18.81
N PHE A 314 -3.12 14.06 -18.71
CA PHE A 314 -2.22 13.78 -19.83
C PHE A 314 -2.31 12.31 -20.22
N TYR A 315 -2.23 11.42 -19.23
CA TYR A 315 -2.26 9.99 -19.39
C TYR A 315 -3.53 9.52 -20.11
N LEU A 316 -4.71 9.97 -19.67
CA LEU A 316 -5.96 9.69 -20.36
C LEU A 316 -5.98 10.25 -21.79
N SER A 317 -5.47 11.46 -22.00
CA SER A 317 -5.47 12.07 -23.34
C SER A 317 -4.49 11.39 -24.29
N LEU A 318 -3.38 10.85 -23.77
CA LEU A 318 -2.35 10.16 -24.55
C LEU A 318 -2.73 8.70 -24.85
N HIS A 319 -3.43 8.03 -23.94
CA HIS A 319 -3.79 6.60 -24.07
C HIS A 319 -5.27 6.44 -24.38
N SER A 320 -5.60 6.39 -25.68
CA SER A 320 -6.99 6.35 -26.17
C SER A 320 -7.81 5.16 -25.63
N ASP A 321 -7.17 4.03 -25.36
CA ASP A 321 -7.80 2.86 -24.74
C ASP A 321 -8.25 3.14 -23.30
N LEU A 322 -7.44 3.88 -22.54
CA LEU A 322 -7.78 4.28 -21.17
C LEU A 322 -8.85 5.37 -21.17
N SER A 323 -8.81 6.30 -22.13
CA SER A 323 -9.89 7.27 -22.31
C SER A 323 -11.22 6.57 -22.65
N ALA A 324 -11.19 5.53 -23.48
CA ALA A 324 -12.39 4.74 -23.78
C ALA A 324 -12.91 3.95 -22.56
N ALA A 325 -12.01 3.41 -21.74
CA ALA A 325 -12.37 2.61 -20.56
C ALA A 325 -12.83 3.46 -19.36
N PHE A 326 -12.18 4.60 -19.11
CA PHE A 326 -12.35 5.41 -17.90
C PHE A 326 -12.98 6.78 -18.16
N GLY A 327 -13.14 7.19 -19.42
CA GLY A 327 -13.58 8.53 -19.76
C GLY A 327 -12.63 9.60 -19.20
N GLY A 328 -13.19 10.51 -18.41
CA GLY A 328 -12.45 11.56 -17.69
C GLY A 328 -12.07 11.20 -16.25
N ASP A 329 -12.26 9.94 -15.82
CA ASP A 329 -11.98 9.52 -14.44
C ASP A 329 -10.45 9.46 -14.18
N GLN A 330 -9.92 10.56 -13.66
CA GLN A 330 -8.52 10.69 -13.28
C GLN A 330 -8.14 9.77 -12.10
N GLY A 331 -9.09 9.36 -11.26
CA GLY A 331 -8.86 8.41 -10.19
C GLY A 331 -8.62 7.00 -10.73
N ALA A 332 -9.43 6.57 -11.70
CA ALA A 332 -9.22 5.31 -12.43
C ALA A 332 -7.90 5.31 -13.20
N ALA A 333 -7.56 6.42 -13.85
CA ALA A 333 -6.27 6.60 -14.51
C ALA A 333 -5.10 6.44 -13.54
N SER A 334 -5.22 7.04 -12.34
CA SER A 334 -4.20 6.94 -11.29
C SER A 334 -4.02 5.50 -10.79
N ARG A 335 -5.13 4.78 -10.56
CA ARG A 335 -5.09 3.35 -10.19
C ARG A 335 -4.40 2.53 -11.28
N HIS A 336 -4.83 2.69 -12.54
CA HIS A 336 -4.21 2.00 -13.66
C HIS A 336 -2.71 2.28 -13.77
N TRP A 337 -2.26 3.52 -13.58
CA TRP A 337 -0.85 3.85 -13.58
C TRP A 337 -0.06 3.07 -12.52
N ILE A 338 -0.59 3.03 -11.30
CA ILE A 338 0.03 2.36 -10.16
C ILE A 338 0.09 0.84 -10.39
N ASP A 339 -1.02 0.25 -10.84
CA ASP A 339 -1.23 -1.20 -10.91
C ASP A 339 -0.59 -1.82 -12.16
N ALA A 340 -0.65 -1.13 -13.29
CA ALA A 340 -0.25 -1.67 -14.60
C ALA A 340 0.65 -0.73 -15.41
N GLY A 341 0.30 0.55 -15.53
CA GLY A 341 0.91 1.48 -16.48
C GLY A 341 2.43 1.61 -16.36
N ARG A 342 2.96 1.61 -15.14
CA ARG A 342 4.42 1.62 -14.88
C ARG A 342 5.11 0.34 -15.36
N ASN A 343 4.49 -0.81 -15.17
CA ASN A 343 5.01 -2.11 -15.60
C ASN A 343 4.88 -2.32 -17.11
N GLU A 344 3.85 -1.74 -17.73
CA GLU A 344 3.65 -1.75 -19.18
C GLU A 344 4.63 -0.80 -19.90
N GLY A 345 5.25 0.11 -19.17
CA GLY A 345 6.12 1.15 -19.72
C GLY A 345 5.36 2.21 -20.49
N ARG A 346 4.13 2.53 -20.06
CA ARG A 346 3.36 3.63 -20.64
C ARG A 346 3.95 4.98 -20.21
N MET A 347 3.83 5.99 -21.07
CA MET A 347 4.22 7.36 -20.73
C MET A 347 3.14 8.01 -19.88
N GLY A 348 3.47 8.36 -18.63
CA GLY A 348 2.55 8.93 -17.64
C GLY A 348 2.48 10.45 -17.63
N ALA A 349 3.55 11.14 -18.04
CA ALA A 349 3.64 12.60 -18.06
C ALA A 349 4.47 13.09 -19.26
N PRO A 350 4.33 14.36 -19.69
CA PRO A 350 5.13 14.93 -20.76
C PRO A 350 6.63 14.83 -20.55
N THR A 351 7.09 14.89 -19.30
CA THR A 351 8.51 15.02 -18.97
C THR A 351 9.28 13.70 -18.91
N PHE A 352 8.58 12.57 -18.83
CA PHE A 352 9.22 11.27 -18.65
C PHE A 352 8.50 10.16 -19.43
N ASP A 353 9.27 9.47 -20.28
CA ASP A 353 8.90 8.21 -20.91
C ASP A 353 10.01 7.20 -20.61
N VAL A 354 9.67 6.15 -19.86
CA VAL A 354 10.65 5.15 -19.41
C VAL A 354 11.32 4.43 -20.58
N ARG A 355 10.63 4.26 -21.70
CA ARG A 355 11.17 3.61 -22.89
C ARG A 355 12.17 4.51 -23.58
N ASP A 356 11.84 5.78 -23.76
CA ASP A 356 12.78 6.79 -24.29
C ASP A 356 13.99 6.93 -23.36
N TYR A 357 13.77 6.92 -22.05
CA TYR A 357 14.81 7.08 -21.05
C TYR A 357 15.82 5.92 -21.11
N LEU A 358 15.36 4.68 -21.11
CA LEU A 358 16.24 3.52 -21.22
C LEU A 358 16.93 3.44 -22.58
N ALA A 359 16.22 3.74 -23.68
CA ALA A 359 16.82 3.77 -25.02
C ALA A 359 17.92 4.84 -25.15
N ARG A 360 17.77 5.98 -24.46
CA ARG A 360 18.74 7.09 -24.47
C ARG A 360 19.98 6.81 -23.63
N TYR A 361 19.87 5.94 -22.62
CA TYR A 361 20.92 5.69 -21.64
C TYR A 361 21.32 4.21 -21.60
N PRO A 362 22.28 3.78 -22.45
CA PRO A 362 22.71 2.39 -22.54
C PRO A 362 23.24 1.81 -21.22
N ASP A 363 23.79 2.65 -20.34
CA ASP A 363 24.21 2.27 -18.99
C ASP A 363 23.01 1.79 -18.15
N LEU A 364 21.89 2.50 -18.22
CA LEU A 364 20.67 2.14 -17.51
C LEU A 364 19.96 0.95 -18.18
N GLN A 365 19.97 0.87 -19.52
CA GLN A 365 19.44 -0.30 -20.23
C GLN A 365 20.22 -1.58 -19.88
N ALA A 366 21.54 -1.48 -19.76
CA ALA A 366 22.38 -2.59 -19.33
C ALA A 366 22.13 -2.97 -17.86
N ALA A 367 21.92 -2.00 -16.99
CA ALA A 367 21.68 -2.22 -15.56
C ALA A 367 20.28 -2.74 -15.23
N PHE A 368 19.25 -2.20 -15.89
CA PHE A 368 17.84 -2.43 -15.52
C PHE A 368 17.08 -3.30 -16.51
N GLY A 369 17.59 -3.48 -17.74
CA GLY A 369 16.86 -4.18 -18.79
C GLY A 369 15.49 -3.54 -19.04
N ASN A 370 14.44 -4.36 -19.09
CA ASN A 370 13.05 -3.89 -19.23
C ASN A 370 12.32 -3.73 -17.88
N ASN A 371 13.06 -3.59 -16.77
CA ASN A 371 12.46 -3.32 -15.46
C ASN A 371 12.10 -1.83 -15.35
N TYR A 372 10.96 -1.46 -15.94
CA TYR A 372 10.48 -0.08 -15.99
C TYR A 372 10.25 0.56 -14.61
N PRO A 373 9.68 -0.14 -13.60
CA PRO A 373 9.56 0.44 -12.26
C PRO A 373 10.90 0.88 -11.65
N VAL A 374 11.98 0.10 -11.84
CA VAL A 374 13.32 0.47 -11.35
C VAL A 374 13.86 1.68 -12.10
N ALA A 375 13.67 1.74 -13.42
CA ALA A 375 14.07 2.90 -14.22
C ALA A 375 13.29 4.18 -13.86
N ILE A 376 12.00 4.06 -13.56
CA ILE A 376 11.17 5.15 -13.02
C ILE A 376 11.70 5.63 -11.67
N SER A 377 12.02 4.69 -10.76
CA SER A 377 12.64 5.03 -9.46
C SER A 377 13.97 5.74 -9.63
N HIS A 378 14.83 5.27 -10.54
CA HIS A 378 16.10 5.94 -10.84
C HIS A 378 15.89 7.37 -11.34
N TRP A 379 14.94 7.59 -12.25
CA TRP A 379 14.61 8.94 -12.73
C TRP A 379 14.22 9.88 -11.58
N MET A 380 13.34 9.42 -10.70
CA MET A 380 12.82 10.22 -9.58
C MET A 380 13.88 10.57 -8.54
N GLN A 381 14.85 9.66 -8.32
CA GLN A 381 15.86 9.80 -7.27
C GLN A 381 17.12 10.50 -7.78
N SER A 382 17.58 10.14 -8.98
CA SER A 382 18.89 10.53 -9.49
C SER A 382 18.81 11.17 -10.87
N GLY A 383 18.09 10.58 -11.81
CA GLY A 383 18.14 10.93 -13.22
C GLY A 383 17.89 12.41 -13.53
N ILE A 384 16.84 13.01 -12.96
CA ILE A 384 16.57 14.44 -13.16
C ILE A 384 17.67 15.34 -12.57
N ASN A 385 18.22 14.96 -11.40
CA ASN A 385 19.25 15.73 -10.71
C ASN A 385 20.61 15.63 -11.43
N GLU A 386 20.87 14.51 -12.10
CA GLU A 386 22.01 14.32 -13.01
C GLU A 386 21.88 15.14 -14.30
N GLY A 387 20.71 15.72 -14.57
CA GLY A 387 20.43 16.43 -15.82
C GLY A 387 20.14 15.51 -17.00
N ARG A 388 19.79 14.23 -16.73
CA ARG A 388 19.37 13.32 -17.80
C ARG A 388 18.03 13.77 -18.40
N GLN A 389 17.83 13.44 -19.66
CA GLN A 389 16.62 13.74 -20.42
C GLN A 389 15.66 12.55 -20.34
N GLY A 390 14.54 12.75 -19.66
CA GLY A 390 13.52 11.72 -19.39
C GLY A 390 12.60 11.41 -20.56
N SER A 391 12.45 12.32 -21.52
CA SER A 391 11.53 12.18 -22.65
C SER A 391 11.98 13.02 -23.84
N VAL A 392 11.37 12.80 -25.00
CA VAL A 392 11.55 13.70 -26.15
C VAL A 392 10.95 15.10 -25.97
N ALA A 393 10.06 15.33 -24.99
CA ALA A 393 9.39 16.63 -24.85
C ALA A 393 10.12 17.58 -23.89
N PHE A 394 10.99 17.07 -23.02
CA PHE A 394 11.64 17.88 -21.99
C PHE A 394 13.06 17.46 -21.66
N SER A 395 13.98 18.43 -21.66
CA SER A 395 15.36 18.32 -21.19
C SER A 395 15.70 19.51 -20.30
N ALA A 396 15.89 19.28 -18.99
CA ALA A 396 16.12 20.37 -18.04
C ALA A 396 17.37 21.22 -18.35
N PRO A 397 18.53 20.63 -18.73
CA PRO A 397 19.68 21.43 -19.13
C PRO A 397 19.40 22.30 -20.36
N TYR A 398 18.70 21.76 -21.37
CA TYR A 398 18.32 22.52 -22.56
C TYR A 398 17.35 23.65 -22.23
N TYR A 399 16.29 23.34 -21.48
CA TYR A 399 15.25 24.28 -21.09
C TYR A 399 15.81 25.48 -20.33
N LEU A 400 16.72 25.23 -19.38
CA LEU A 400 17.41 26.29 -18.65
C LEU A 400 18.43 27.04 -19.50
N ALA A 401 19.01 26.41 -20.52
CA ALA A 401 19.96 27.09 -21.42
C ALA A 401 19.26 28.11 -22.34
N ILE A 402 18.03 27.82 -22.79
CA ILE A 402 17.31 28.69 -23.73
C ILE A 402 16.38 29.71 -23.06
N TYR A 403 16.12 29.58 -21.75
CA TYR A 403 15.28 30.50 -20.97
C TYR A 403 16.07 31.16 -19.83
N PRO A 404 16.74 32.31 -20.08
CA PRO A 404 17.55 33.01 -19.09
C PRO A 404 16.79 33.42 -17.83
N ASP A 405 15.49 33.73 -17.94
CA ASP A 405 14.62 34.02 -16.80
C ASP A 405 14.57 32.83 -15.82
N LEU A 406 14.42 31.62 -16.35
CA LEU A 406 14.40 30.39 -15.55
C LEU A 406 15.80 30.01 -15.04
N ARG A 407 16.84 30.26 -15.85
CA ARG A 407 18.24 30.09 -15.41
C ARG A 407 18.57 30.97 -14.21
N ASN A 408 18.11 32.22 -14.24
CA ASN A 408 18.31 33.17 -13.15
C ASN A 408 17.49 32.78 -11.91
N ALA A 409 16.27 32.28 -12.09
CA ALA A 409 15.40 31.87 -10.99
C ALA A 409 15.85 30.56 -10.31
N PHE A 410 16.29 29.56 -11.09
CA PHE A 410 16.51 28.20 -10.61
C PHE A 410 17.97 27.75 -10.62
N GLY A 411 18.87 28.46 -11.30
CA GLY A 411 20.27 28.06 -11.43
C GLY A 411 20.41 26.71 -12.15
N ASN A 412 20.96 25.71 -11.45
CA ASN A 412 21.06 24.32 -11.91
C ASN A 412 20.03 23.38 -11.25
N ASN A 413 18.97 23.93 -10.66
CA ASN A 413 17.89 23.12 -10.10
C ASN A 413 17.00 22.56 -11.21
N TYR A 414 17.41 21.41 -11.75
CA TYR A 414 16.70 20.74 -12.84
C TYR A 414 15.31 20.28 -12.46
N ARG A 415 15.08 19.96 -11.18
CA ARG A 415 13.74 19.61 -10.69
C ARG A 415 12.79 20.79 -10.76
N ALA A 416 13.21 21.98 -10.30
CA ALA A 416 12.41 23.20 -10.41
C ALA A 416 12.10 23.56 -11.87
N ALA A 417 13.07 23.37 -12.77
CA ALA A 417 12.87 23.59 -14.20
C ALA A 417 11.79 22.66 -14.80
N MET A 418 11.81 21.38 -14.41
CA MET A 418 10.81 20.40 -14.81
C MET A 418 9.41 20.74 -14.27
N GLU A 419 9.34 21.10 -12.99
CA GLU A 419 8.07 21.52 -12.36
C GLU A 419 7.49 22.76 -13.05
N HIS A 420 8.33 23.74 -13.41
CA HIS A 420 7.90 24.89 -14.22
C HIS A 420 7.36 24.45 -15.59
N PHE A 421 8.05 23.56 -16.31
CA PHE A 421 7.58 23.10 -17.62
C PHE A 421 6.19 22.45 -17.56
N LEU A 422 5.97 21.61 -16.55
CA LEU A 422 4.70 20.91 -16.32
C LEU A 422 3.56 21.87 -15.92
N THR A 423 3.85 22.89 -15.13
CA THR A 423 2.83 23.77 -14.55
C THR A 423 2.53 25.02 -15.38
N ALA A 424 3.51 25.49 -16.16
CA ALA A 424 3.40 26.75 -16.92
C ALA A 424 4.01 26.64 -18.31
N GLY A 425 5.23 26.11 -18.44
CA GLY A 425 6.02 26.18 -19.67
C GLY A 425 5.31 25.61 -20.90
N LEU A 426 4.71 24.41 -20.80
CA LEU A 426 3.96 23.83 -21.91
C LEU A 426 2.72 24.66 -22.27
N HIS A 427 2.04 25.23 -21.28
CA HIS A 427 0.87 26.11 -21.50
C HIS A 427 1.25 27.44 -22.15
N GLU A 428 2.44 27.95 -21.84
CA GLU A 428 3.02 29.15 -22.44
C GLU A 428 3.58 28.90 -23.86
N GLY A 429 3.61 27.64 -24.32
CA GLY A 429 4.22 27.26 -25.59
C GLY A 429 5.74 27.24 -25.58
N ARG A 430 6.36 27.20 -24.38
CA ARG A 430 7.81 27.13 -24.25
C ARG A 430 8.32 25.78 -24.74
N ARG A 431 9.44 25.83 -25.47
CA ARG A 431 10.13 24.68 -26.04
C ARG A 431 10.88 23.92 -24.94
N GLY A 432 10.40 22.73 -24.59
CA GLY A 432 10.96 21.92 -23.51
C GLY A 432 12.25 21.17 -23.89
N SER A 433 12.46 20.91 -25.18
CA SER A 433 13.57 20.10 -25.67
C SER A 433 14.00 20.48 -27.09
N PRO A 434 15.17 20.01 -27.56
CA PRO A 434 15.53 20.12 -28.96
C PRO A 434 14.55 19.44 -29.92
N GLU A 435 13.88 18.36 -29.50
CA GLU A 435 13.09 17.51 -30.38
C GLU A 435 11.67 18.02 -30.63
N PHE A 436 11.11 18.80 -29.70
CA PHE A 436 9.74 19.30 -29.80
C PHE A 436 9.60 20.77 -29.39
N ASP A 437 9.08 21.57 -30.32
CA ASP A 437 8.67 22.96 -30.12
C ASP A 437 7.15 23.05 -30.30
N PRO A 438 6.38 23.25 -29.22
CA PRO A 438 4.92 23.21 -29.29
C PRO A 438 4.32 24.30 -30.20
N ALA A 439 4.93 25.50 -30.19
CA ALA A 439 4.46 26.63 -30.99
C ALA A 439 4.75 26.41 -32.46
N TYR A 440 5.97 25.95 -32.79
CA TYR A 440 6.32 25.56 -34.15
C TYR A 440 5.41 24.43 -34.66
N TYR A 441 5.21 23.39 -33.85
CA TYR A 441 4.48 22.21 -34.30
C TYR A 441 3.04 22.54 -34.69
N LEU A 442 2.32 23.33 -33.89
CA LEU A 442 0.96 23.75 -34.26
C LEU A 442 0.92 24.70 -35.45
N ALA A 443 1.90 25.62 -35.57
CA ALA A 443 1.99 26.52 -36.71
C ALA A 443 2.29 25.78 -38.04
N ALA A 444 3.13 24.75 -37.99
CA ALA A 444 3.52 23.94 -39.13
C ALA A 444 2.44 22.90 -39.53
N ASN A 445 1.47 22.63 -38.66
CA ASN A 445 0.44 21.62 -38.87
C ASN A 445 -0.98 22.21 -38.67
N PRO A 446 -1.50 22.99 -39.63
CA PRO A 446 -2.80 23.66 -39.51
C PRO A 446 -3.98 22.71 -39.31
N ASP A 447 -3.89 21.48 -39.81
CA ASP A 447 -4.88 20.42 -39.61
C ASP A 447 -4.97 20.01 -38.13
N VAL A 448 -3.83 19.88 -37.44
CA VAL A 448 -3.77 19.59 -36.00
C VAL A 448 -4.28 20.80 -35.21
N ALA A 449 -3.87 22.02 -35.60
CA ALA A 449 -4.31 23.26 -34.97
C ALA A 449 -5.83 23.46 -35.09
N ALA A 450 -6.45 23.03 -36.19
CA ALA A 450 -7.90 23.09 -36.37
C ALA A 450 -8.66 22.13 -35.42
N VAL A 451 -8.06 20.98 -35.09
CA VAL A 451 -8.68 19.98 -34.19
C VAL A 451 -8.48 20.34 -32.72
N TYR A 452 -7.25 20.66 -32.31
CA TYR A 452 -6.91 20.87 -30.91
C TYR A 452 -7.00 22.33 -30.46
N GLY A 453 -6.98 23.26 -31.41
CA GLY A 453 -6.86 24.70 -31.17
C GLY A 453 -5.42 25.20 -31.33
N ALA A 454 -5.25 26.37 -31.95
CA ALA A 454 -3.94 26.93 -32.31
C ALA A 454 -3.00 27.22 -31.12
N ASN A 455 -3.56 27.38 -29.91
CA ASN A 455 -2.80 27.63 -28.67
C ASN A 455 -2.87 26.45 -27.69
N ASN A 456 -3.44 25.31 -28.09
CA ASN A 456 -3.48 24.11 -27.25
C ASN A 456 -2.21 23.28 -27.43
N PHE A 457 -1.10 23.82 -26.93
CA PHE A 457 0.24 23.23 -27.06
C PHE A 457 0.33 21.82 -26.49
N ARG A 458 -0.42 21.52 -25.42
CA ARG A 458 -0.53 20.17 -24.87
C ARG A 458 -1.20 19.21 -25.85
N GLY A 459 -2.28 19.63 -26.50
CA GLY A 459 -2.94 18.87 -27.57
C GLY A 459 -2.01 18.61 -28.76
N GLY A 460 -1.22 19.63 -29.16
CA GLY A 460 -0.19 19.47 -30.17
C GLY A 460 0.86 18.42 -29.81
N LEU A 461 1.35 18.44 -28.56
CA LEU A 461 2.28 17.41 -28.06
C LEU A 461 1.65 16.01 -28.08
N ILE A 462 0.41 15.87 -27.61
CA ILE A 462 -0.32 14.58 -27.63
C ILE A 462 -0.42 14.04 -29.05
N HIS A 463 -0.86 14.87 -30.00
CA HIS A 463 -0.95 14.46 -31.41
C HIS A 463 0.42 14.03 -31.95
N TRP A 464 1.48 14.80 -31.67
CA TRP A 464 2.81 14.46 -32.14
C TRP A 464 3.31 13.13 -31.59
N LEU A 465 3.09 12.88 -30.30
CA LEU A 465 3.49 11.65 -29.63
C LEU A 465 2.73 10.43 -30.15
N GLN A 466 1.42 10.56 -30.43
CA GLN A 466 0.54 9.49 -30.90
C GLN A 466 0.70 9.17 -32.39
N ALA A 467 0.80 10.20 -33.23
CA ALA A 467 0.72 10.06 -34.69
C ALA A 467 1.82 10.84 -35.41
N GLY A 468 2.06 12.09 -35.03
CA GLY A 468 2.92 12.99 -35.80
C GLY A 468 4.35 12.47 -36.03
N ARG A 469 4.95 11.78 -35.05
CA ARG A 469 6.26 11.13 -35.24
C ARG A 469 6.24 10.03 -36.29
N ALA A 470 5.20 9.17 -36.27
CA ALA A 470 5.04 8.08 -37.23
C ALA A 470 4.70 8.59 -38.64
N GLU A 471 4.00 9.72 -38.72
CA GLU A 471 3.68 10.42 -39.96
C GLU A 471 4.87 11.21 -40.55
N GLY A 472 6.02 11.26 -39.85
CA GLY A 472 7.20 11.99 -40.29
C GLY A 472 7.09 13.52 -40.14
N ARG A 473 6.13 14.02 -39.35
CA ARG A 473 5.99 15.46 -39.07
C ARG A 473 7.12 15.93 -38.16
N ARG A 474 7.80 17.01 -38.57
CA ARG A 474 8.87 17.62 -37.77
C ARG A 474 8.29 18.21 -36.48
N GLY A 475 8.84 17.82 -35.33
CA GLY A 475 8.46 18.32 -34.02
C GLY A 475 9.04 19.70 -33.70
N ALA A 476 10.12 20.10 -34.38
CA ALA A 476 10.82 21.36 -34.19
C ALA A 476 11.44 21.84 -35.54
N PRO A 477 11.85 23.12 -35.65
CA PRO A 477 12.39 23.71 -36.87
C PRO A 477 13.58 22.97 -37.52
#